data_AF-A0A6J8EB49-F1
#
_entry.id   AF-A0A6J8EB49-F1
#
_cell.length_a   1.000
_cell.length_b   1.000
_cell.length_c   1.000
_cell.angle_alpha   90.00
_cell.angle_beta   90.00
_cell.angle_gamma   90.00
#
_symmetry.space_group_name_H-M   'P 1'
#
loop_
_entity.id
_entity.type
_entity.pdbx_description
1 polymer ?
#
loop_
_entity_poly.entity_id
_entity_poly.type
_entity_poly.pdbx_seq_one_letter_code
_entity_poly.pdbx_strand_id
1 'polypeptide(L)'
;MSGLKEIMPARLVSEKDKMLKRFALDMAARCQAEYNAAFERFNMDSVRIKVHLSYACHAIVSCYQGDHNGCTKYSLVCSNRNSLKTWTEKSAYLKNNFKLNKSENTAALLRKCVKYRLGPTMLNRTCKNTNTQKAEATNRAIRATVPSNVTFTRNYKGRVHTAIHNVNNGPGESIVKLCKAAGVPIEPGSRAARGLKNIQRHNENHKLYKQSKRYTDQRCSKKHELYEIYDEYQEEKDYEKNKLLQTKRLAAKQPQEYSFAKKLRSRHVKNK
;
A
#
# COMPACT_ATOMS: atom_id res chain seq x y z
N MET A 1 -6.25 22.60 1.14
CA MET A 1 -7.30 21.56 1.32
C MET A 1 -8.72 22.14 1.39
N SER A 2 -8.92 23.46 1.56
CA SER A 2 -10.27 24.07 1.69
C SER A 2 -11.25 23.69 0.56
N GLY A 3 -10.86 23.84 -0.70
CA GLY A 3 -11.75 23.54 -1.84
C GLY A 3 -12.06 22.06 -2.06
N LEU A 4 -11.25 21.11 -1.55
CA LEU A 4 -11.57 19.68 -1.66
C LEU A 4 -12.69 19.26 -0.71
N LYS A 5 -12.84 19.98 0.42
CA LYS A 5 -13.89 19.71 1.39
C LYS A 5 -15.26 20.07 0.81
N GLU A 6 -15.34 21.16 0.06
CA GLU A 6 -16.58 21.67 -0.51
C GLU A 6 -17.21 20.70 -1.51
N ILE A 7 -16.38 20.01 -2.32
CA ILE A 7 -16.80 19.04 -3.34
C ILE A 7 -17.16 17.65 -2.79
N MET A 8 -16.98 17.39 -1.49
CA MET A 8 -17.31 16.08 -0.90
C MET A 8 -18.84 15.89 -0.86
N PRO A 9 -19.38 14.72 -1.28
CA PRO A 9 -20.80 14.43 -1.35
C PRO A 9 -21.37 14.07 0.03
N ALA A 10 -21.33 15.02 0.97
CA ALA A 10 -21.95 14.90 2.29
C ALA A 10 -22.59 16.23 2.68
N ARG A 11 -23.58 16.20 3.57
CA ARG A 11 -24.29 17.41 4.02
C ARG A 11 -23.54 18.10 5.15
N LEU A 12 -23.08 17.33 6.14
CA LEU A 12 -22.46 17.87 7.35
C LEU A 12 -20.96 18.13 7.16
N VAL A 13 -20.47 19.21 7.75
CA VAL A 13 -19.05 19.61 7.70
C VAL A 13 -18.13 18.52 8.27
N SER A 14 -18.55 17.86 9.36
CA SER A 14 -17.83 16.76 10.01
C SER A 14 -17.76 15.50 9.13
N GLU A 15 -18.85 15.17 8.44
CA GLU A 15 -18.90 14.06 7.48
C GLU A 15 -18.02 14.33 6.26
N LYS A 16 -18.04 15.57 5.75
CA LYS A 16 -17.14 16.01 4.67
C LYS A 16 -15.67 15.82 5.09
N ASP A 17 -15.30 16.14 6.32
CA ASP A 17 -13.94 15.93 6.82
C ASP A 17 -13.58 14.43 6.94
N LYS A 18 -14.49 13.62 7.49
CA LYS A 18 -14.30 12.15 7.58
C LYS A 18 -14.12 11.54 6.18
N MET A 19 -14.97 11.92 5.24
CA MET A 19 -14.95 11.45 3.86
C MET A 19 -13.70 11.91 3.13
N LEU A 20 -13.28 13.16 3.29
CA LEU A 20 -12.06 13.70 2.69
C LEU A 20 -10.81 12.92 3.14
N LYS A 21 -10.72 12.56 4.43
CA LYS A 21 -9.62 11.74 4.96
C LYS A 21 -9.58 10.36 4.29
N ARG A 22 -10.74 9.70 4.16
CA ARG A 22 -10.87 8.39 3.49
C ARG A 22 -10.52 8.48 2.00
N PHE A 23 -11.04 9.50 1.33
CA PHE A 23 -10.75 9.79 -0.06
C PHE A 23 -9.25 10.03 -0.31
N ALA A 24 -8.57 10.78 0.55
CA ALA A 24 -7.14 11.01 0.44
C ALA A 24 -6.33 9.69 0.52
N LEU A 25 -6.71 8.79 1.45
CA LEU A 25 -6.08 7.47 1.57
C LEU A 25 -6.36 6.58 0.36
N ASP A 26 -7.59 6.59 -0.15
CA ASP A 26 -7.98 5.83 -1.33
C ASP A 26 -7.23 6.29 -2.59
N MET A 27 -7.22 7.60 -2.84
CA MET A 27 -6.52 8.20 -3.97
C MET A 27 -5.01 7.92 -3.92
N ALA A 28 -4.40 7.97 -2.73
CA ALA A 28 -3.00 7.60 -2.55
C ALA A 28 -2.77 6.11 -2.86
N ALA A 29 -3.65 5.22 -2.37
CA ALA A 29 -3.59 3.79 -2.65
C ALA A 29 -3.75 3.50 -4.15
N ARG A 30 -4.67 4.21 -4.82
CA ARG A 30 -4.89 4.10 -6.27
C ARG A 30 -3.67 4.48 -7.07
N CYS A 31 -3.12 5.66 -6.80
CA CYS A 31 -1.93 6.14 -7.50
C CYS A 31 -0.75 5.18 -7.29
N GLN A 32 -0.60 4.62 -6.09
CA GLN A 32 0.45 3.62 -5.83
C GLN A 32 0.20 2.31 -6.58
N ALA A 33 -1.04 1.85 -6.65
CA ALA A 33 -1.41 0.63 -7.37
C ALA A 33 -1.14 0.77 -8.88
N GLU A 34 -1.54 1.89 -9.48
CA GLU A 34 -1.24 2.22 -10.88
C GLU A 34 0.27 2.28 -11.14
N TYR A 35 1.00 2.95 -10.25
CA TYR A 35 2.46 3.03 -10.36
C TYR A 35 3.12 1.66 -10.31
N ASN A 36 2.71 0.80 -9.35
CA ASN A 36 3.26 -0.55 -9.23
C ASN A 36 2.95 -1.40 -10.47
N ALA A 37 1.71 -1.36 -10.96
CA ALA A 37 1.30 -2.09 -12.16
C ALA A 37 2.07 -1.61 -13.40
N ALA A 38 2.30 -0.30 -13.54
CA ALA A 38 3.10 0.26 -14.63
C ALA A 38 4.57 -0.17 -14.50
N PHE A 39 5.11 -0.15 -13.27
CA PHE A 39 6.49 -0.55 -12.98
C PHE A 39 6.76 -2.01 -13.40
N GLU A 40 5.82 -2.91 -13.12
CA GLU A 40 5.87 -4.32 -13.54
C GLU A 40 5.67 -4.45 -15.06
N ARG A 41 4.64 -3.81 -15.63
CA ARG A 41 4.30 -3.94 -17.06
C ARG A 41 5.40 -3.44 -18.00
N PHE A 42 6.10 -2.37 -17.61
CA PHE A 42 7.12 -1.73 -18.44
C PHE A 42 8.54 -2.08 -18.02
N ASN A 43 8.73 -3.13 -17.20
CA ASN A 43 10.05 -3.61 -16.77
C ASN A 43 10.96 -2.48 -16.26
N MET A 44 10.41 -1.58 -15.44
CA MET A 44 11.13 -0.44 -14.84
C MET A 44 11.60 0.64 -15.84
N ASP A 45 11.16 0.63 -17.10
CA ASP A 45 11.44 1.70 -18.05
C ASP A 45 10.75 3.00 -17.60
N SER A 46 11.54 3.88 -16.99
CA SER A 46 11.04 5.12 -16.40
C SER A 46 10.39 6.07 -17.41
N VAL A 47 10.80 6.02 -18.69
CA VAL A 47 10.26 6.90 -19.74
C VAL A 47 8.87 6.41 -20.11
N ARG A 48 8.73 5.11 -20.41
CA ARG A 48 7.43 4.50 -20.72
C ARG A 48 6.44 4.62 -19.57
N ILE A 49 6.90 4.42 -18.33
CA ILE A 49 6.08 4.59 -17.13
C ILE A 49 5.53 6.02 -17.03
N LYS A 50 6.37 7.05 -17.23
CA LYS A 50 5.93 8.45 -17.17
C LYS A 50 4.88 8.77 -18.23
N VAL A 51 5.13 8.34 -19.48
CA VAL A 51 4.19 8.55 -20.59
C VAL A 51 2.86 7.86 -20.32
N HIS A 52 2.87 6.62 -19.82
CA HIS A 52 1.63 5.93 -19.50
C HIS A 52 0.86 6.61 -18.36
N LEU A 53 1.56 6.94 -17.26
CA LEU A 53 0.94 7.52 -16.07
C LEU A 53 0.42 8.94 -16.28
N SER A 54 0.94 9.70 -17.25
CA SER A 54 0.36 11.00 -17.60
C SER A 54 -1.07 10.86 -18.13
N TYR A 55 -1.36 9.83 -18.93
CA TYR A 55 -2.73 9.55 -19.38
C TYR A 55 -3.59 8.92 -18.26
N ALA A 56 -2.98 8.06 -17.43
CA ALA A 56 -3.68 7.48 -16.28
C ALA A 56 -4.21 8.56 -15.33
N CYS A 57 -3.50 9.68 -15.18
CA CYS A 57 -3.97 10.82 -14.36
C CYS A 57 -5.36 11.30 -14.78
N HIS A 58 -5.61 11.42 -16.08
CA HIS A 58 -6.92 11.83 -16.60
C HIS A 58 -7.99 10.78 -16.32
N ALA A 59 -7.67 9.50 -16.56
CA ALA A 59 -8.60 8.40 -16.29
C ALA A 59 -8.94 8.25 -14.80
N ILE A 60 -8.00 8.52 -13.90
CA ILE A 60 -8.24 8.50 -12.45
C ILE A 60 -9.26 9.58 -12.06
N VAL A 61 -9.12 10.80 -12.60
CA VAL A 61 -10.04 11.90 -12.32
C VAL A 61 -11.45 11.57 -12.82
N SER A 62 -11.60 11.19 -14.09
CA SER A 62 -12.89 10.80 -14.66
C SER A 62 -13.55 9.66 -13.87
N CYS A 63 -12.75 8.71 -13.41
CA CYS A 63 -13.25 7.58 -12.63
C CYS A 63 -13.86 7.98 -11.29
N TYR A 64 -13.27 8.93 -10.56
CA TYR A 64 -13.88 9.43 -9.32
C TYR A 64 -15.13 10.28 -9.57
N GLN A 65 -15.32 10.76 -10.79
CA GLN A 65 -16.56 11.41 -11.26
C GLN A 65 -17.58 10.39 -11.82
N GLY A 66 -17.28 9.08 -11.71
CA GLY A 66 -18.13 7.99 -12.15
C GLY A 66 -18.04 7.64 -13.64
N ASP A 67 -17.10 8.22 -14.39
CA ASP A 67 -16.84 7.86 -15.79
C ASP A 67 -15.61 6.94 -15.89
N HIS A 68 -15.86 5.68 -16.28
CA HIS A 68 -14.83 4.64 -16.38
C HIS A 68 -14.36 4.40 -17.82
N ASN A 69 -14.82 5.15 -18.82
CA ASN A 69 -14.45 4.94 -20.22
C ASN A 69 -12.92 5.04 -20.43
N GLY A 70 -12.28 6.02 -19.79
CA GLY A 70 -10.82 6.19 -19.81
C GLY A 70 -10.06 5.08 -19.06
N CYS A 71 -10.69 4.40 -18.09
CA CYS A 71 -10.02 3.37 -17.30
C CYS A 71 -9.63 2.16 -18.16
N THR A 72 -10.50 1.73 -19.07
CA THR A 72 -10.22 0.56 -19.93
C THR A 72 -8.97 0.74 -20.79
N LYS A 73 -8.63 1.99 -21.16
CA LYS A 73 -7.48 2.30 -22.03
C LYS A 73 -6.23 2.69 -21.25
N TYR A 74 -6.38 3.46 -20.17
CA TYR A 74 -5.25 4.13 -19.51
C TYR A 74 -5.04 3.72 -18.05
N SER A 75 -5.93 2.93 -17.45
CA SER A 75 -5.76 2.39 -16.10
C SER A 75 -5.31 0.93 -16.17
N LEU A 76 -4.34 0.57 -15.32
CA LEU A 76 -3.88 -0.82 -15.18
C LEU A 76 -4.59 -1.55 -14.04
N VAL A 77 -5.24 -0.81 -13.13
CA VAL A 77 -5.85 -1.36 -11.91
C VAL A 77 -7.38 -1.25 -11.88
N CYS A 78 -7.96 -0.46 -12.78
CA CYS A 78 -9.41 -0.25 -12.92
C CYS A 78 -9.86 -0.61 -14.34
N SER A 79 -11.03 -1.24 -14.46
CA SER A 79 -11.61 -1.59 -15.76
C SER A 79 -13.12 -1.37 -15.77
N ASN A 80 -13.66 -0.87 -16.89
CA ASN A 80 -15.10 -0.70 -17.10
C ASN A 80 -15.79 -1.99 -17.60
N ARG A 81 -15.04 -3.06 -17.89
CA ARG A 81 -15.61 -4.30 -18.46
C ARG A 81 -16.45 -5.11 -17.48
N ASN A 82 -16.34 -4.82 -16.18
CA ASN A 82 -17.11 -5.47 -15.12
C ASN A 82 -17.24 -4.46 -13.98
N SER A 83 -18.46 -4.16 -13.54
CA SER A 83 -18.73 -3.18 -12.46
C SER A 83 -17.99 -3.53 -11.16
N LEU A 84 -17.85 -4.82 -10.86
CA LEU A 84 -17.07 -5.35 -9.71
C LEU A 84 -15.56 -5.15 -9.87
N LYS A 85 -15.07 -4.74 -11.05
CA LYS A 85 -13.66 -4.48 -11.32
C LYS A 85 -13.28 -3.00 -11.24
N THR A 86 -14.22 -2.11 -11.01
CA THR A 86 -13.93 -0.68 -10.85
C THR A 86 -13.18 -0.40 -9.55
N TRP A 87 -12.38 0.68 -9.53
CA TRP A 87 -11.57 1.02 -8.36
C TRP A 87 -12.42 1.41 -7.15
N THR A 88 -13.47 2.22 -7.37
CA THR A 88 -14.35 2.74 -6.33
C THR A 88 -15.11 1.63 -5.61
N GLU A 89 -15.56 0.60 -6.33
CA GLU A 89 -16.25 -0.57 -5.74
C GLU A 89 -15.28 -1.52 -5.01
N LYS A 90 -13.99 -1.52 -5.38
CA LYS A 90 -12.94 -2.29 -4.68
C LYS A 90 -12.32 -1.53 -3.50
N SER A 91 -12.67 -0.27 -3.33
CA SER A 91 -12.01 0.58 -2.35
C SER A 91 -12.24 0.05 -0.94
N ALA A 92 -11.14 -0.12 -0.18
CA ALA A 92 -11.23 -0.44 1.24
C ALA A 92 -11.58 0.79 2.12
N TYR A 93 -11.67 1.99 1.53
CA TYR A 93 -11.82 3.25 2.26
C TYR A 93 -13.11 3.99 1.93
N LEU A 94 -13.55 3.89 0.68
CA LEU A 94 -14.77 4.55 0.19
C LEU A 94 -15.96 3.61 0.36
N LYS A 95 -17.14 4.18 0.59
CA LYS A 95 -18.40 3.43 0.56
C LYS A 95 -18.79 3.16 -0.91
N ASN A 96 -19.54 2.10 -1.14
CA ASN A 96 -20.05 1.73 -2.47
C ASN A 96 -20.78 2.91 -3.10
N ASN A 97 -20.65 3.09 -4.42
CA ASN A 97 -21.21 4.22 -5.19
C ASN A 97 -20.62 5.63 -4.92
N PHE A 98 -19.44 5.75 -4.32
CA PHE A 98 -18.80 7.06 -4.18
C PHE A 98 -18.56 7.75 -5.54
N LYS A 99 -19.14 8.95 -5.73
CA LYS A 99 -19.01 9.76 -6.94
C LYS A 99 -18.89 11.24 -6.58
N LEU A 100 -17.96 11.93 -7.24
CA LEU A 100 -17.80 13.38 -7.16
C LEU A 100 -18.55 14.09 -8.29
N ASN A 101 -18.88 15.36 -8.08
CA ASN A 101 -19.52 16.18 -9.10
C ASN A 101 -18.61 16.31 -10.35
N LYS A 102 -19.22 16.22 -11.54
CA LYS A 102 -18.58 16.34 -12.86
C LYS A 102 -18.13 17.77 -13.23
N SER A 103 -18.19 18.73 -12.32
CA SER A 103 -17.69 20.10 -12.55
C SER A 103 -16.20 20.13 -12.92
N GLU A 104 -15.84 21.05 -13.83
CA GLU A 104 -14.45 21.27 -14.25
C GLU A 104 -13.56 21.76 -13.09
N ASN A 105 -14.13 22.54 -12.16
CA ASN A 105 -13.41 22.96 -10.93
C ASN A 105 -13.02 21.74 -10.08
N THR A 106 -13.93 20.79 -9.93
CA THR A 106 -13.67 19.51 -9.24
C THR A 106 -12.57 18.74 -9.96
N ALA A 107 -12.66 18.63 -11.30
CA ALA A 107 -11.66 17.93 -12.10
C ALA A 107 -10.26 18.57 -11.97
N ALA A 108 -10.17 19.90 -11.96
CA ALA A 108 -8.92 20.63 -11.78
C ALA A 108 -8.29 20.38 -10.40
N LEU A 109 -9.08 20.39 -9.33
CA LEU A 109 -8.61 20.07 -7.97
C LEU A 109 -8.09 18.63 -7.88
N LEU A 110 -8.86 17.67 -8.42
CA LEU A 110 -8.46 16.27 -8.46
C LEU A 110 -7.17 16.06 -9.26
N ARG A 111 -7.04 16.71 -10.44
CA ARG A 111 -5.81 16.68 -11.24
C ARG A 111 -4.60 17.16 -10.44
N LYS A 112 -4.73 18.25 -9.67
CA LYS A 112 -3.64 18.73 -8.79
C LYS A 112 -3.24 17.67 -7.77
N CYS A 113 -4.20 17.00 -7.14
CA CYS A 113 -3.93 15.95 -6.16
C CYS A 113 -3.29 14.70 -6.77
N VAL A 114 -3.77 14.25 -7.93
CA VAL A 114 -3.19 13.08 -8.61
C VAL A 114 -1.79 13.40 -9.10
N LYS A 115 -1.56 14.60 -9.67
CA LYS A 115 -0.22 15.09 -10.06
C LYS A 115 0.74 15.22 -8.88
N TYR A 116 0.25 15.43 -7.66
CA TYR A 116 1.11 15.38 -6.48
C TYR A 116 1.78 14.01 -6.31
N ARG A 117 1.16 12.90 -6.75
CA ARG A 117 1.75 11.56 -6.64
C ARG A 117 2.32 11.04 -7.96
N LEU A 118 1.64 11.29 -9.07
CA LEU A 118 1.98 10.79 -10.41
C LEU A 118 2.59 11.87 -11.31
N GLY A 119 2.91 13.04 -10.77
CA GLY A 119 3.58 14.11 -11.50
C GLY A 119 5.04 13.76 -11.81
N PRO A 120 5.63 14.40 -12.83
CA PRO A 120 6.97 14.05 -13.34
C PRO A 120 8.06 14.15 -12.27
N THR A 121 7.99 15.17 -11.40
CA THR A 121 8.93 15.37 -10.28
C THR A 121 8.92 14.19 -9.31
N MET A 122 7.73 13.71 -8.94
CA MET A 122 7.59 12.58 -8.03
C MET A 122 7.92 11.26 -8.69
N LEU A 123 7.54 11.06 -9.96
CA LEU A 123 7.92 9.88 -10.72
C LEU A 123 9.44 9.75 -10.87
N ASN A 124 10.17 10.86 -11.03
CA ASN A 124 11.63 10.87 -11.01
C ASN A 124 12.17 10.40 -9.64
N ARG A 125 11.60 10.89 -8.53
CA ARG A 125 12.01 10.49 -7.18
C ARG A 125 11.69 9.04 -6.86
N THR A 126 10.56 8.52 -7.35
CA THR A 126 10.11 7.14 -7.07
C THR A 126 10.56 6.14 -8.12
N CYS A 127 11.35 6.52 -9.13
CA CYS A 127 11.67 5.71 -10.30
C CYS A 127 12.26 4.33 -9.99
N LYS A 128 12.92 4.15 -8.84
CA LYS A 128 13.49 2.85 -8.42
C LYS A 128 12.48 1.94 -7.69
N ASN A 129 11.26 2.41 -7.48
CA ASN A 129 10.21 1.77 -6.67
C ASN A 129 10.75 1.25 -5.31
N THR A 130 11.67 2.02 -4.73
CA THR A 130 12.22 1.79 -3.38
C THR A 130 11.27 2.42 -2.38
N ASN A 131 10.82 1.63 -1.42
CA ASN A 131 9.97 2.10 -0.33
C ASN A 131 10.67 1.89 1.01
N THR A 132 10.20 2.57 2.04
CA THR A 132 10.75 2.47 3.40
C THR A 132 10.78 1.02 3.88
N GLN A 133 9.78 0.21 3.53
CA GLN A 133 9.72 -1.20 3.90
C GLN A 133 10.86 -2.05 3.28
N LYS A 134 11.23 -1.79 2.03
CA LYS A 134 12.38 -2.43 1.36
C LYS A 134 13.70 -2.01 2.03
N ALA A 135 13.82 -0.72 2.36
CA ALA A 135 14.99 -0.21 3.08
C ALA A 135 15.10 -0.83 4.50
N GLU A 136 14.00 -0.86 5.26
CA GLU A 136 13.92 -1.46 6.59
C GLU A 136 14.18 -2.97 6.56
N ALA A 137 13.64 -3.70 5.58
CA ALA A 137 13.89 -5.12 5.41
C ALA A 137 15.38 -5.40 5.14
N THR A 138 16.01 -4.59 4.28
CA THR A 138 17.45 -4.68 4.00
C THR A 138 18.27 -4.36 5.24
N ASN A 139 17.95 -3.27 5.95
CA ASN A 139 18.62 -2.89 7.19
C ASN A 139 18.48 -3.95 8.28
N ARG A 140 17.30 -4.59 8.38
CA ARG A 140 17.06 -5.70 9.31
C ARG A 140 17.92 -6.91 8.96
N ALA A 141 18.01 -7.27 7.67
CA ALA A 141 18.88 -8.35 7.21
C ALA A 141 20.37 -8.05 7.49
N ILE A 142 20.79 -6.80 7.28
CA ILE A 142 22.15 -6.36 7.61
C ILE A 142 22.39 -6.45 9.12
N ARG A 143 21.47 -5.99 9.97
CA ARG A 143 21.62 -6.09 11.43
C ARG A 143 21.61 -7.52 11.94
N ALA A 144 20.83 -8.40 11.32
CA ALA A 144 20.80 -9.82 11.66
C ALA A 144 22.12 -10.51 11.29
N THR A 145 22.73 -10.12 10.17
CA THR A 145 24.02 -10.67 9.77
C THR A 145 25.14 -10.02 10.55
N VAL A 146 25.21 -8.69 10.63
CA VAL A 146 26.20 -7.91 11.38
C VAL A 146 25.53 -7.21 12.58
N PRO A 147 25.41 -7.90 13.73
CA PRO A 147 24.97 -7.31 14.97
C PRO A 147 25.88 -6.17 15.43
N SER A 148 25.30 -5.16 16.09
CA SER A 148 26.03 -3.99 16.59
C SER A 148 26.97 -4.30 17.75
N ASN A 149 26.76 -5.43 18.44
CA ASN A 149 27.58 -5.87 19.57
C ASN A 149 28.79 -6.73 19.15
N VAL A 150 29.03 -6.93 17.84
CA VAL A 150 30.15 -7.74 17.35
C VAL A 150 30.90 -7.01 16.23
N THR A 151 32.21 -6.85 16.41
CA THR A 151 33.07 -6.18 15.43
C THR A 151 33.62 -7.19 14.42
N PHE A 152 33.36 -6.96 13.13
CA PHE A 152 33.79 -7.83 12.03
C PHE A 152 34.87 -7.18 11.17
N THR A 153 36.09 -7.00 11.68
CA THR A 153 37.15 -6.24 10.99
C THR A 153 37.51 -6.77 9.60
N ARG A 154 37.64 -8.10 9.45
CA ARG A 154 38.09 -8.74 8.20
C ARG A 154 36.95 -9.04 7.21
N ASN A 155 35.78 -9.42 7.71
CA ASN A 155 34.70 -9.99 6.89
C ASN A 155 33.40 -9.17 6.86
N TYR A 156 33.37 -7.96 7.45
CA TYR A 156 32.19 -7.09 7.45
C TYR A 156 31.58 -6.92 6.06
N LYS A 157 32.39 -6.52 5.07
CA LYS A 157 31.93 -6.24 3.70
C LYS A 157 31.26 -7.46 3.09
N GLY A 158 31.90 -8.63 3.18
CA GLY A 158 31.34 -9.88 2.67
C GLY A 158 30.00 -10.23 3.31
N ARG A 159 29.88 -10.08 4.63
CA ARG A 159 28.63 -10.39 5.36
C ARG A 159 27.49 -9.45 4.96
N VAL A 160 27.77 -8.15 4.81
CA VAL A 160 26.80 -7.16 4.32
C VAL A 160 26.37 -7.47 2.88
N HIS A 161 27.30 -7.73 1.97
CA HIS A 161 26.97 -8.03 0.58
C HIS A 161 26.16 -9.32 0.45
N THR A 162 26.49 -10.37 1.21
CA THR A 162 25.70 -11.62 1.25
C THR A 162 24.29 -11.37 1.77
N ALA A 163 24.12 -10.53 2.80
CA ALA A 163 22.79 -10.17 3.31
C ALA A 163 21.94 -9.49 2.23
N ILE A 164 22.51 -8.51 1.52
CA ILE A 164 21.84 -7.80 0.43
C ILE A 164 21.50 -8.76 -0.72
N HIS A 165 22.43 -9.63 -1.11
CA HIS A 165 22.22 -10.60 -2.18
C HIS A 165 21.11 -11.61 -1.83
N ASN A 166 21.03 -12.05 -0.57
CA ASN A 166 19.95 -12.90 -0.06
C ASN A 166 18.58 -12.20 -0.09
N VAL A 167 18.52 -10.92 0.28
CA VAL A 167 17.26 -10.14 0.25
C VAL A 167 16.73 -10.02 -1.18
N ASN A 168 17.62 -9.81 -2.15
CA ASN A 168 17.27 -9.60 -3.55
C ASN A 168 16.88 -10.90 -4.28
N ASN A 169 17.63 -11.99 -4.08
CA ASN A 169 17.42 -13.25 -4.82
C ASN A 169 16.64 -14.32 -4.03
N GLY A 170 16.54 -14.16 -2.71
CA GLY A 170 16.16 -15.24 -1.82
C GLY A 170 17.37 -16.09 -1.41
N PRO A 171 17.30 -16.77 -0.24
CA PRO A 171 18.43 -17.46 0.36
C PRO A 171 18.91 -18.66 -0.48
N GLY A 172 18.00 -19.42 -1.09
CA GLY A 172 18.37 -20.61 -1.86
C GLY A 172 19.06 -20.26 -3.18
N GLU A 173 18.44 -19.39 -3.98
CA GLU A 173 19.05 -18.93 -5.24
C GLU A 173 20.35 -18.15 -5.03
N SER A 174 20.41 -17.36 -3.95
CA SER A 174 21.61 -16.58 -3.63
C SER A 174 22.82 -17.48 -3.48
N ILE A 175 22.70 -18.57 -2.71
CA ILE A 175 23.79 -19.53 -2.49
C ILE A 175 24.19 -20.20 -3.81
N VAL A 176 23.22 -20.64 -4.63
CA VAL A 176 23.51 -21.26 -5.93
C VAL A 176 24.29 -20.31 -6.85
N LYS A 177 23.87 -19.04 -6.93
CA LYS A 177 24.53 -18.01 -7.75
C LYS A 177 25.95 -17.70 -7.26
N LEU A 178 26.14 -17.60 -5.94
CA LEU A 178 27.45 -17.36 -5.33
C LEU A 178 28.40 -18.53 -5.54
N CYS A 179 27.94 -19.77 -5.33
CA CYS A 179 28.72 -20.99 -5.58
C CYS A 179 29.15 -21.10 -7.05
N LYS A 180 28.23 -20.83 -7.98
CA LYS A 180 28.53 -20.78 -9.42
C LYS A 180 29.59 -19.71 -9.74
N ALA A 181 29.48 -18.52 -9.16
CA ALA A 181 30.43 -17.43 -9.37
C ALA A 181 31.82 -17.72 -8.76
N ALA A 182 31.86 -18.50 -7.67
CA ALA A 182 33.10 -18.95 -7.04
C ALA A 182 33.79 -20.13 -7.76
N GLY A 183 33.23 -20.61 -8.89
CA GLY A 183 33.76 -21.75 -9.64
C GLY A 183 33.43 -23.12 -9.05
N VAL A 184 32.55 -23.18 -8.04
CA VAL A 184 32.09 -24.41 -7.39
C VAL A 184 30.58 -24.55 -7.58
N PRO A 185 30.09 -24.81 -8.80
CA PRO A 185 28.66 -24.95 -9.04
C PRO A 185 28.09 -26.13 -8.25
N ILE A 186 26.87 -25.96 -7.73
CA ILE A 186 26.16 -27.04 -7.06
C ILE A 186 25.48 -27.90 -8.13
N GLU A 187 25.84 -29.18 -8.17
CA GLU A 187 25.30 -30.13 -9.14
C GLU A 187 23.76 -30.20 -9.08
N PRO A 188 23.05 -30.05 -10.22
CA PRO A 188 21.61 -30.24 -10.30
C PRO A 188 21.19 -31.62 -9.79
N GLY A 189 20.13 -31.68 -8.98
CA GLY A 189 19.62 -32.95 -8.43
C GLY A 189 20.33 -33.48 -7.17
N SER A 190 21.51 -32.92 -6.84
CA SER A 190 22.20 -33.24 -5.58
C SER A 190 21.33 -32.99 -4.35
N ARG A 191 21.69 -33.62 -3.22
CA ARG A 191 20.99 -33.40 -1.93
C ARG A 191 21.04 -31.92 -1.53
N ALA A 192 22.18 -31.26 -1.76
CA ALA A 192 22.37 -29.83 -1.51
C ALA A 192 21.44 -28.97 -2.38
N ALA A 193 21.38 -29.22 -3.69
CA ALA A 193 20.48 -28.52 -4.61
C ALA A 193 19.01 -28.66 -4.20
N ARG A 194 18.59 -29.88 -3.81
CA ARG A 194 17.22 -30.14 -3.31
C ARG A 194 16.92 -29.37 -2.02
N GLY A 195 17.87 -29.34 -1.09
CA GLY A 195 17.75 -28.55 0.15
C GLY A 195 17.58 -27.05 -0.12
N LEU A 196 18.42 -26.47 -0.97
CA LEU A 196 18.34 -25.06 -1.34
C LEU A 196 17.03 -24.73 -2.07
N LYS A 197 16.55 -25.61 -2.95
CA LYS A 197 15.25 -25.47 -3.62
C LYS A 197 14.09 -25.47 -2.62
N ASN A 198 14.13 -26.32 -1.59
CA ASN A 198 13.12 -26.34 -0.53
C ASN A 198 13.11 -25.05 0.29
N ILE A 199 14.29 -24.54 0.67
CA ILE A 199 14.43 -23.27 1.40
C ILE A 199 13.87 -22.11 0.55
N GLN A 200 14.23 -22.06 -0.73
CA GLN A 200 13.71 -21.05 -1.66
C GLN A 200 12.19 -21.12 -1.77
N ARG A 201 11.64 -22.32 -2.02
CA ARG A 201 10.20 -22.56 -2.12
C ARG A 201 9.45 -22.14 -0.86
N HIS A 202 9.97 -22.44 0.33
CA HIS A 202 9.34 -22.02 1.58
C HIS A 202 9.26 -20.49 1.69
N ASN A 203 10.36 -19.80 1.37
CA ASN A 203 10.41 -18.34 1.35
C ASN A 203 9.43 -17.74 0.32
N GLU A 204 9.37 -18.32 -0.88
CA GLU A 204 8.45 -17.92 -1.95
C GLU A 204 6.99 -18.15 -1.56
N ASN A 205 6.65 -19.32 -1.01
CA ASN A 205 5.30 -19.63 -0.56
C ASN A 205 4.78 -18.60 0.45
N HIS A 206 5.62 -18.20 1.40
CA HIS A 206 5.23 -17.18 2.39
C HIS A 206 5.06 -15.78 1.75
N LYS A 207 5.87 -15.44 0.73
CA LYS A 207 5.69 -14.21 -0.07
C LYS A 207 4.40 -14.25 -0.89
N LEU A 208 4.18 -15.34 -1.62
CA LEU A 208 3.01 -15.56 -2.49
C LEU A 208 1.71 -15.60 -1.70
N TYR A 209 1.70 -16.22 -0.51
CA TYR A 209 0.54 -16.22 0.37
C TYR A 209 0.05 -14.80 0.69
N LYS A 210 0.97 -13.90 1.04
CA LYS A 210 0.66 -12.48 1.34
C LYS A 210 0.25 -11.67 0.10
N GLN A 211 0.53 -12.17 -1.09
CA GLN A 211 0.11 -11.59 -2.37
C GLN A 211 -1.16 -12.24 -2.92
N SER A 212 -1.60 -13.36 -2.33
CA SER A 212 -2.76 -14.10 -2.82
C SER A 212 -4.02 -13.22 -2.76
N LYS A 213 -4.89 -13.38 -3.76
CA LYS A 213 -6.16 -12.65 -3.83
C LYS A 213 -6.99 -12.83 -2.56
N ARG A 214 -7.04 -14.05 -2.03
CA ARG A 214 -7.74 -14.36 -0.77
C ARG A 214 -7.20 -13.52 0.39
N TYR A 215 -5.88 -13.41 0.54
CA TYR A 215 -5.28 -12.62 1.60
C TYR A 215 -5.51 -11.12 1.40
N THR A 216 -5.41 -10.63 0.15
CA THR A 216 -5.66 -9.21 -0.14
C THR A 216 -7.11 -8.82 0.10
N ASP A 217 -8.05 -9.67 -0.30
CA ASP A 217 -9.49 -9.46 -0.13
C ASP A 217 -9.85 -9.49 1.36
N GLN A 218 -9.39 -10.51 2.10
CA GLN A 218 -9.57 -10.59 3.55
C GLN A 218 -9.01 -9.36 4.27
N ARG A 219 -7.85 -8.85 3.84
CA ARG A 219 -7.25 -7.63 4.41
C ARG A 219 -8.09 -6.39 4.11
N CYS A 220 -8.66 -6.29 2.91
CA CYS A 220 -9.55 -5.18 2.55
C CYS A 220 -10.83 -5.21 3.37
N SER A 221 -11.49 -6.37 3.47
CA SER A 221 -12.67 -6.55 4.31
C SER A 221 -12.38 -6.23 5.78
N LYS A 222 -11.25 -6.72 6.32
CA LYS A 222 -10.87 -6.43 7.71
C LYS A 222 -10.61 -4.95 7.94
N LYS A 223 -10.05 -4.26 6.95
CA LYS A 223 -9.83 -2.82 7.02
C LYS A 223 -11.14 -2.04 7.02
N HIS A 224 -12.10 -2.47 6.21
CA HIS A 224 -13.45 -1.90 6.19
C HIS A 224 -14.12 -2.04 7.56
N GLU A 225 -14.15 -3.25 8.11
CA GLU A 225 -14.70 -3.54 9.45
C GLU A 225 -14.05 -2.66 10.55
N LEU A 226 -12.71 -2.48 10.49
CA LEU A 226 -12.01 -1.61 11.44
C LEU A 226 -12.39 -0.13 11.33
N TYR A 227 -12.72 0.36 10.13
CA TYR A 227 -13.20 1.72 9.95
C TYR A 227 -14.63 1.90 10.44
N GLU A 228 -15.49 0.90 10.26
CA GLU A 228 -16.85 0.90 10.81
C GLU A 228 -16.82 0.95 12.34
N ILE A 229 -16.04 0.07 12.97
CA ILE A 229 -15.86 0.07 14.44
C ILE A 229 -15.29 1.41 14.93
N TYR A 230 -14.38 2.01 14.17
CA TYR A 230 -13.83 3.33 14.52
C TYR A 230 -14.89 4.42 14.46
N ASP A 231 -15.73 4.43 13.42
CA ASP A 231 -16.82 5.39 13.28
C ASP A 231 -17.83 5.24 14.42
N GLU A 232 -18.28 4.01 14.71
CA GLU A 232 -19.17 3.70 15.85
C GLU A 232 -18.59 4.24 17.17
N TYR A 233 -17.30 4.01 17.42
CA TYR A 233 -16.64 4.49 18.63
C TYR A 233 -16.50 6.01 18.70
N GLN A 234 -16.30 6.68 17.55
CA GLN A 234 -16.31 8.15 17.52
C GLN A 234 -17.72 8.68 17.78
N GLU A 235 -18.74 8.04 17.21
CA GLU A 235 -20.15 8.40 17.45
C GLU A 235 -20.56 8.17 18.91
N GLU A 236 -20.17 7.06 19.54
CA GLU A 236 -20.37 6.80 20.98
C GLU A 236 -19.72 7.89 21.85
N LYS A 237 -18.49 8.29 21.52
CA LYS A 237 -17.79 9.38 22.22
C LYS A 237 -18.47 10.72 22.03
N ASP A 238 -18.96 10.99 20.82
CA ASP A 238 -19.67 12.22 20.50
C ASP A 238 -21.09 12.23 21.13
N TYR A 239 -21.66 11.05 21.43
CA TYR A 239 -23.02 10.84 21.96
C TYR A 239 -23.09 10.56 23.48
N GLU A 240 -22.15 11.06 24.29
CA GLU A 240 -22.38 11.13 25.75
C GLU A 240 -23.52 12.13 26.07
N LYS A 241 -24.73 11.55 26.15
CA LYS A 241 -26.04 12.16 26.38
C LYS A 241 -25.98 13.30 27.41
N ASN A 242 -26.47 14.48 27.02
CA ASN A 242 -26.64 15.71 27.83
C ASN A 242 -25.39 16.54 28.20
N LYS A 243 -24.24 16.34 27.56
CA LYS A 243 -23.19 17.37 27.57
C LYS A 243 -23.13 18.06 26.21
N LEU A 244 -23.75 19.24 26.11
CA LEU A 244 -23.35 20.27 25.14
C LEU A 244 -21.84 20.45 25.32
N LEU A 245 -21.04 19.88 24.40
CA LEU A 245 -19.59 19.91 24.51
C LEU A 245 -19.13 21.37 24.52
N GLN A 246 -18.80 21.86 25.73
CA GLN A 246 -18.00 23.06 25.92
C GLN A 246 -16.76 22.91 25.03
N THR A 247 -16.59 23.90 24.16
CA THR A 247 -15.42 24.21 23.33
C THR A 247 -14.29 23.18 23.37
N LYS A 248 -14.02 22.56 22.21
CA LYS A 248 -12.84 21.73 21.93
C LYS A 248 -11.57 22.37 22.51
N ARG A 249 -11.24 22.08 23.77
CA ARG A 249 -9.92 22.38 24.32
C ARG A 249 -8.95 21.49 23.59
N LEU A 250 -7.88 22.12 23.10
CA LEU A 250 -6.73 21.52 22.43
C LEU A 250 -6.18 20.39 23.31
N ALA A 251 -6.71 19.18 23.14
CA ALA A 251 -6.23 18.02 23.87
C ALA A 251 -4.81 17.74 23.40
N ALA A 252 -3.86 17.93 24.31
CA ALA A 252 -2.47 17.53 24.15
C ALA A 252 -2.43 16.10 23.60
N LYS A 253 -1.61 15.89 22.56
CA LYS A 253 -1.33 14.56 22.00
C LYS A 253 -0.72 13.69 23.11
N GLN A 254 -1.55 12.96 23.84
CA GLN A 254 -1.05 11.79 24.57
C GLN A 254 -0.70 10.70 23.55
N PRO A 255 0.41 9.98 23.75
CA PRO A 255 0.78 8.87 22.88
C PRO A 255 -0.30 7.79 22.99
N GLN A 256 -1.12 7.65 21.95
CA GLN A 256 -2.06 6.54 21.81
C GLN A 256 -1.26 5.24 21.68
N GLU A 257 -1.19 4.48 22.76
CA GLU A 257 -0.83 3.07 22.68
C GLU A 257 -1.88 2.34 21.83
N TYR A 258 -1.41 1.82 20.69
CA TYR A 258 -2.19 1.02 19.75
C TYR A 258 -2.74 -0.24 20.42
N SER A 259 -4.04 -0.28 20.73
CA SER A 259 -4.69 -1.50 21.22
C SER A 259 -6.13 -1.69 20.74
N PHE A 260 -6.47 -1.23 19.53
CA PHE A 260 -7.76 -1.61 18.91
C PHE A 260 -7.87 -3.12 18.65
N ALA A 261 -6.74 -3.83 18.53
CA ALA A 261 -6.69 -5.29 18.38
C ALA A 261 -7.15 -6.07 19.63
N LYS A 262 -7.07 -5.49 20.85
CA LYS A 262 -7.54 -6.16 22.08
C LYS A 262 -9.08 -6.24 22.15
N LYS A 263 -9.79 -5.23 21.66
CA LYS A 263 -11.28 -5.18 21.70
C LYS A 263 -11.93 -6.27 20.83
N LEU A 264 -11.25 -6.67 19.75
CA LEU A 264 -11.65 -7.81 18.90
C LEU A 264 -11.61 -9.15 19.66
N ARG A 265 -10.61 -9.36 20.54
CA ARG A 265 -10.53 -10.57 21.37
C ARG A 265 -11.62 -10.61 22.43
N SER A 266 -11.99 -9.46 23.02
CA SER A 266 -13.02 -9.42 24.07
C SER A 266 -14.45 -9.62 23.55
N ARG A 267 -14.76 -9.25 22.29
CA ARG A 267 -16.09 -9.50 21.69
C ARG A 267 -16.29 -10.99 21.33
N HIS A 268 -15.25 -11.71 20.92
CA HIS A 268 -15.35 -13.14 20.61
C HIS A 268 -15.49 -14.05 21.83
N VAL A 269 -15.10 -13.59 23.02
CA VAL A 269 -15.25 -14.37 24.27
C VAL A 269 -16.67 -14.25 24.86
N LYS A 270 -17.45 -13.23 24.46
CA LYS A 270 -18.80 -13.01 25.00
C LYS A 270 -19.93 -13.71 24.23
N ASN A 271 -19.62 -14.35 23.09
CA ASN A 271 -20.60 -15.07 22.25
C ASN A 271 -20.33 -16.58 22.21
N LYS A 272 -19.86 -17.16 23.31
CA LYS A 272 -19.85 -18.61 23.52
C LYS A 272 -20.67 -18.95 24.75
#